data_AF-A0A961RZM5-F1
#
_entry.id   AF-A0A961RZM5-F1
#
_cell.length_a   1.000
_cell.length_b   1.000
_cell.length_c   1.000
_cell.angle_alpha   90.00
_cell.angle_beta   90.00
_cell.angle_gamma   90.00
#
_symmetry.space_group_name_H-M   'P 1'
#
loop_
_entity.id
_entity.type
_entity.pdbx_description
1 polymer ?
#
loop_
_entity_poly.entity_id
_entity_poly.type
_entity_poly.pdbx_seq_one_letter_code
_entity_poly.pdbx_strand_id
1 'polypeptide(L)'
;MSLPAASRTDNLSFTTQNGTELTDLASTRHLNGQISPVTSDTGNATFDSSRSWAYQYDTLNRLISADRTAGTKQNRIYAYDDADNLIYNSGLCAGS
;
A
#
# COMPACT_ATOMS: atom_id res chain seq x y z
N MET A 1 -14.61 -19.43 15.50
CA MET A 1 -13.39 -19.89 14.80
C MET A 1 -13.55 -19.45 13.35
N SER A 2 -12.90 -18.35 12.94
CA SER A 2 -13.08 -17.79 11.59
C SER A 2 -12.22 -18.56 10.60
N LEU A 3 -12.81 -19.00 9.49
CA LEU A 3 -12.04 -19.51 8.35
C LEU A 3 -11.09 -18.41 7.85
N PRO A 4 -9.89 -18.75 7.35
CA PRO A 4 -9.03 -17.76 6.72
C PRO A 4 -9.76 -17.25 5.47
N ALA A 5 -10.11 -15.96 5.46
CA ALA A 5 -10.66 -15.33 4.27
C ALA A 5 -9.64 -15.52 3.14
N ALA A 6 -10.04 -16.18 2.05
CA ALA A 6 -9.17 -16.44 0.93
C ALA A 6 -8.52 -15.12 0.47
N SER A 7 -7.19 -15.11 0.42
CA SER A 7 -6.38 -13.97 0.03
C SER A 7 -5.31 -14.46 -0.94
N ARG A 8 -4.86 -13.58 -1.83
CA ARG A 8 -3.78 -13.88 -2.78
C ARG A 8 -2.56 -13.06 -2.41
N THR A 9 -1.46 -13.71 -2.11
CA THR A 9 -0.15 -13.06 -2.00
C THR A 9 0.33 -12.71 -3.41
N ASP A 10 0.67 -11.44 -3.60
CA ASP A 10 1.20 -10.87 -4.82
C ASP A 10 2.67 -10.52 -4.59
N ASN A 11 3.58 -11.20 -5.30
CA ASN A 11 4.99 -10.79 -5.38
C ASN A 11 5.09 -9.70 -6.44
N LEU A 12 5.25 -8.46 -6.00
CA LEU A 12 5.02 -7.27 -6.82
C LEU A 12 6.24 -6.88 -7.65
N SER A 13 7.46 -7.14 -7.19
CA SER A 13 8.68 -6.77 -7.90
C SER A 13 9.90 -7.51 -7.35
N PHE A 14 10.47 -8.43 -8.13
CA PHE A 14 11.79 -9.00 -7.90
C PHE A 14 12.73 -8.50 -8.99
N THR A 15 13.70 -7.66 -8.64
CA THR A 15 14.67 -7.12 -9.61
C THR A 15 16.07 -7.28 -9.08
N THR A 16 16.98 -7.79 -9.92
CA THR A 16 18.40 -7.89 -9.59
C THR A 16 19.25 -7.11 -10.59
N GLN A 17 20.32 -6.46 -10.13
CA GLN A 17 21.37 -5.90 -10.98
C GLN A 17 22.71 -6.46 -10.54
N ASN A 18 23.40 -7.15 -11.45
CA ASN A 18 24.70 -7.78 -11.20
C ASN A 18 24.72 -8.70 -9.96
N GLY A 19 23.63 -9.42 -9.70
CA GLY A 19 23.49 -10.30 -8.53
C GLY A 19 23.02 -9.62 -7.25
N THR A 20 22.95 -8.28 -7.21
CA THR A 20 22.35 -7.54 -6.09
C THR A 20 20.85 -7.44 -6.28
N GLU A 21 20.10 -7.79 -5.25
CA GLU A 21 18.66 -7.60 -5.19
C GLU A 21 18.33 -6.11 -4.96
N LEU A 22 17.65 -5.53 -5.93
CA LEU A 22 17.26 -4.13 -5.93
C LEU A 22 15.90 -3.93 -5.26
N THR A 23 14.95 -4.82 -5.55
CA THR A 23 13.61 -4.80 -4.97
C THR A 23 13.09 -6.21 -4.78
N ASP A 24 12.33 -6.42 -3.71
CA ASP A 24 11.67 -7.68 -3.39
C ASP A 24 10.41 -7.42 -2.56
N LEU A 25 9.43 -6.79 -3.19
CA LEU A 25 8.22 -6.36 -2.49
C LEU A 25 7.11 -7.40 -2.63
N ALA A 26 6.45 -7.69 -1.53
CA ALA A 26 5.23 -8.49 -1.46
C ALA A 26 4.07 -7.69 -0.88
N SER A 27 2.87 -8.07 -1.27
CA SER A 27 1.63 -7.68 -0.59
C SER A 27 0.58 -8.78 -0.72
N THR A 28 -0.55 -8.61 -0.06
CA THR A 28 -1.70 -9.50 -0.17
C THR A 28 -2.91 -8.71 -0.60
N ARG A 29 -3.62 -9.20 -1.61
CA ARG A 29 -4.93 -8.67 -1.99
C ARG A 29 -6.03 -9.54 -1.38
N HIS A 30 -6.92 -8.88 -0.65
CA HIS A 30 -8.09 -9.48 -0.03
C HIS A 30 -9.29 -9.45 -1.00
N LEU A 31 -10.26 -10.35 -0.82
CA LEU A 31 -11.45 -10.44 -1.67
C LEU A 31 -12.34 -9.18 -1.60
N ASN A 32 -12.28 -8.43 -0.51
CA ASN A 32 -12.94 -7.13 -0.37
C ASN A 32 -12.20 -6.00 -1.10
N GLY A 33 -11.14 -6.31 -1.85
CA GLY A 33 -10.35 -5.34 -2.63
C GLY A 33 -9.24 -4.66 -1.84
N GLN A 34 -9.18 -4.81 -0.52
CA GLN A 34 -8.11 -4.24 0.31
C GLN A 34 -6.76 -4.87 -0.04
N ILE A 35 -5.70 -4.07 0.07
CA ILE A 35 -4.32 -4.51 -0.11
C ILE A 35 -3.63 -4.36 1.25
N SER A 36 -2.91 -5.39 1.67
CA SER A 36 -2.04 -5.30 2.84
C SER A 36 -0.94 -4.25 2.61
N PRO A 37 -0.18 -3.87 3.65
CA PRO A 37 1.06 -3.13 3.43
C PRO A 37 1.92 -3.80 2.34
N VAL A 38 2.57 -2.97 1.53
CA VAL A 38 3.62 -3.39 0.59
C VAL A 38 4.92 -3.32 1.36
N THR A 39 5.54 -4.47 1.58
CA THR A 39 6.78 -4.59 2.36
C THR A 39 7.75 -5.51 1.66
N SER A 40 9.01 -5.51 2.12
CA SER A 40 9.98 -6.51 1.68
C SER A 40 9.49 -7.93 2.01
N ASP A 41 9.67 -8.88 1.09
CA ASP A 41 9.38 -10.31 1.29
C ASP A 41 10.54 -10.97 2.04
N THR A 42 11.77 -10.86 1.52
CA THR A 42 12.98 -11.45 2.11
C THR A 42 13.76 -10.50 3.04
N GLY A 43 13.54 -9.19 2.94
CA GLY A 43 14.27 -8.17 3.71
C GLY A 43 15.67 -7.83 3.17
N ASN A 44 16.08 -8.41 2.04
CA ASN A 44 17.44 -8.32 1.53
C ASN A 44 17.63 -7.25 0.43
N ALA A 45 16.54 -6.77 -0.15
CA ALA A 45 16.62 -5.85 -1.28
C ALA A 45 16.98 -4.41 -0.89
N THR A 46 17.84 -3.80 -1.71
CA THR A 46 18.46 -2.49 -1.42
C THR A 46 17.47 -1.33 -1.35
N PHE A 47 16.38 -1.36 -2.14
CA PHE A 47 15.46 -0.23 -2.27
C PHE A 47 14.09 -0.43 -1.63
N ASP A 48 13.83 -1.55 -0.95
CA ASP A 48 12.49 -1.88 -0.45
C ASP A 48 11.97 -0.92 0.59
N SER A 49 12.81 -0.47 1.53
CA SER A 49 12.41 0.53 2.53
C SER A 49 11.91 1.82 1.88
N SER A 50 12.54 2.22 0.77
CA SER A 50 12.12 3.36 -0.02
C SER A 50 10.84 3.11 -0.83
N ARG A 51 10.43 1.87 -1.03
CA ARG A 51 9.28 1.51 -1.87
C ARG A 51 8.15 0.84 -1.09
N SER A 52 8.30 0.71 0.23
CA SER A 52 7.28 0.15 1.11
C SER A 52 6.17 1.15 1.40
N TRP A 53 4.96 0.64 1.58
CA TRP A 53 3.74 1.41 1.81
C TRP A 53 2.86 0.74 2.86
N ALA A 54 2.16 1.55 3.65
CA ALA A 54 1.08 1.13 4.51
C ALA A 54 -0.24 1.73 4.02
N TYR A 55 -1.33 0.98 4.18
CA TYR A 55 -2.67 1.40 3.78
C TYR A 55 -3.64 1.28 4.94
N GLN A 56 -4.59 2.20 5.01
CA GLN A 56 -5.71 2.14 5.93
C GLN A 56 -7.01 2.25 5.15
N TYR A 57 -8.02 1.53 5.62
CA TYR A 57 -9.33 1.48 5.00
C TYR A 57 -10.42 1.76 6.03
N ASP A 58 -11.53 2.34 5.60
CA ASP A 58 -12.72 2.45 6.43
C ASP A 58 -13.56 1.15 6.44
N THR A 59 -14.69 1.19 7.14
CA THR A 59 -15.62 0.05 7.29
C THR A 59 -16.28 -0.38 5.98
N LEU A 60 -16.28 0.48 4.95
CA LEU A 60 -16.77 0.18 3.61
C LEU A 60 -15.64 -0.31 2.67
N ASN A 61 -14.44 -0.55 3.20
CA ASN A 61 -13.23 -0.95 2.48
C ASN A 61 -12.64 0.13 1.56
N ARG A 62 -12.94 1.40 1.81
CA ARG A 62 -12.42 2.52 1.01
C ARG A 62 -11.10 2.99 1.57
N LEU A 63 -10.13 3.32 0.71
CA LEU A 63 -8.79 3.74 1.12
C LEU A 63 -8.84 5.12 1.78
N ILE A 64 -8.49 5.23 3.06
CA ILE A 64 -8.47 6.50 3.81
C ILE A 64 -7.07 7.02 4.11
N SER A 65 -6.05 6.15 4.09
CA SER A 65 -4.64 6.54 4.17
C SER A 65 -3.76 5.67 3.27
N ALA A 66 -2.79 6.30 2.62
CA ALA A 66 -1.67 5.63 1.97
C ALA A 66 -0.37 6.32 2.41
N ASP A 67 0.42 5.63 3.22
CA ASP A 67 1.63 6.17 3.83
C ASP A 67 2.86 5.47 3.26
N ARG A 68 3.81 6.24 2.73
CA ARG A 68 5.10 5.69 2.33
C ARG A 68 5.95 5.47 3.58
N THR A 69 6.57 4.31 3.70
CA THR A 69 7.44 4.01 4.85
C THR A 69 8.65 4.95 4.88
N ALA A 70 9.19 5.28 3.70
CA ALA A 70 10.29 6.24 3.56
C ALA A 70 9.78 7.68 3.38
N GLY A 71 9.69 8.40 4.50
CA GLY A 71 9.34 9.82 4.54
C GLY A 71 7.87 10.09 4.21
N THR A 72 7.46 11.35 4.35
CA THR A 72 6.02 11.71 4.37
C THR A 72 5.53 12.49 3.15
N LYS A 73 6.43 12.88 2.23
CA LYS A 73 6.10 13.75 1.09
C LYS A 73 5.01 13.21 0.16
N GLN A 74 4.83 11.89 0.16
CA GLN A 74 3.91 11.19 -0.72
C GLN A 74 2.75 10.56 0.03
N ASN A 75 2.66 10.80 1.35
CA ASN A 75 1.56 10.31 2.14
C ASN A 75 0.27 11.00 1.69
N ARG A 76 -0.80 10.22 1.62
CA ARG A 76 -2.10 10.67 1.16
C ARG A 76 -3.16 10.32 2.19
N ILE A 77 -4.06 11.27 2.42
CA ILE A 77 -5.28 11.10 3.22
C ILE A 77 -6.45 11.34 2.28
N TYR A 78 -7.47 10.49 2.42
CA TYR A 78 -8.68 10.54 1.62
C TYR A 78 -9.91 10.60 2.53
N ALA A 79 -10.95 11.29 2.07
CA ALA A 79 -12.27 11.24 2.71
C ALA A 79 -13.36 11.15 1.66
N TYR A 80 -14.45 10.49 2.04
CA TYR A 80 -15.59 10.21 1.19
C TYR A 80 -16.89 10.62 1.87
N ASP A 81 -17.90 10.96 1.09
CA ASP A 81 -19.26 11.11 1.59
C ASP A 81 -19.99 9.75 1.68
N ASP A 82 -21.24 9.78 2.14
CA ASP A 82 -22.10 8.60 2.28
C ASP A 82 -22.54 8.01 0.93
N ALA A 83 -22.46 8.80 -0.15
CA ALA A 83 -22.77 8.37 -1.51
C ALA A 83 -21.53 7.84 -2.26
N ASP A 84 -20.44 7.61 -1.55
CA ASP A 84 -19.17 7.09 -2.05
C ASP A 84 -18.36 8.02 -2.97
N ASN A 85 -18.66 9.32 -2.92
CA ASN A 85 -17.87 10.30 -3.65
C ASN A 85 -16.62 10.69 -2.85
N LEU A 86 -15.47 10.77 -3.52
CA LEU A 86 -14.23 11.32 -2.94
C LEU A 86 -14.37 12.83 -2.76
N ILE A 87 -14.39 13.30 -1.51
CA ILE A 87 -14.55 14.72 -1.15
C ILE A 87 -13.26 15.38 -0.67
N TYR A 88 -12.24 14.58 -0.31
CA TYR A 88 -10.93 15.08 0.10
C TYR A 88 -9.80 14.18 -0.40
N ASN A 89 -8.72 14.79 -0.88
CA ASN A 89 -7.45 14.14 -1.17
C ASN A 89 -6.33 15.12 -0.84
N SER A 90 -5.55 14.82 0.20
CA SER A 90 -4.48 15.72 0.68
C SER A 90 -3.42 16.05 -0.38
N GLY A 91 -3.30 15.22 -1.43
CA GLY A 91 -2.39 15.46 -2.54
C GLY A 91 -2.86 16.42 -3.61
N LEU A 92 -4.15 16.76 -3.62
CA LEU A 92 -4.74 17.74 -4.54
C LEU A 92 -4.87 19.13 -3.88
N CYS A 93 -4.82 19.19 -2.54
CA CYS A 93 -4.84 20.46 -1.79
C CYS A 93 -3.51 21.22 -1.77
N ALA A 94 -2.45 20.72 -2.42
CA ALA A 94 -1.19 21.45 -2.57
C ALA A 94 -1.30 22.47 -3.72
N GLY A 95 -2.11 23.50 -3.55
CA GLY A 95 -2.32 24.53 -4.57
C GLY A 95 -3.18 25.70 -4.10
N SER A 96 -2.60 26.58 -3.29
CA SER A 96 -2.92 28.02 -3.24
C SER A 96 -1.72 28.78 -2.68
#